data_AF-A0A6T7WVI5-F1
#
_entry.id   AF-A0A6T7WVI5-F1
#
_cell.length_a   1.000
_cell.length_b   1.000
_cell.length_c   1.000
_cell.angle_alpha   90.00
_cell.angle_beta   90.00
_cell.angle_gamma   90.00
#
_symmetry.space_group_name_H-M   'P 1'
#
loop_
_entity.id
_entity.type
_entity.pdbx_description
1 polymer ?
#
loop_
_entity_poly.entity_id
_entity_poly.type
_entity_poly.pdbx_seq_one_letter_code
_entity_poly.pdbx_strand_id
1 'polypeptide(L)'
;RLHHRPLTPKARETRMVTHILDAVGWWCRDACKDYMLSCCPSDRGSVQKRRCVDESAPMSAPPIKSARRPRAPANDAVEASAVEAAPIADRRWRDEPPVPDRRWRYRINALTDDTERAEILDGAGQPLTFFTVFRLLKTDTAFATLYNEVLQRSAFDRYYFECPAVSKSTARSLPYQHVTIRRDARFRPASSADFDEHFRRAPRSAMAMHFTNLGGDSTLVAPCPRGPLDAYGHLADFVRRGDARQQASFWQHVGQTVETTLDERGERSTWLSTDGSSVPWLHVRLDSKPKYYKHQEYAQPPSHTRAAWR
;
A
#
# COMPACT_ATOMS: atom_id res chain seq x y z
N ARG A 1 -46.18 -55.84 -9.50
CA ARG A 1 -44.71 -55.80 -9.29
C ARG A 1 -44.09 -55.22 -10.55
N LEU A 2 -43.76 -53.93 -10.53
CA LEU A 2 -43.26 -53.18 -11.68
C LEU A 2 -41.84 -52.69 -11.38
N HIS A 3 -40.96 -52.92 -12.34
CA HIS A 3 -39.56 -52.49 -12.39
C HIS A 3 -39.45 -50.97 -12.47
N HIS A 4 -38.45 -50.38 -11.80
CA HIS A 4 -37.86 -49.11 -12.24
C HIS A 4 -36.33 -49.07 -12.07
N ARG A 5 -35.70 -48.59 -13.15
CA ARG A 5 -34.27 -48.35 -13.39
C ARG A 5 -33.69 -47.24 -12.48
N PRO A 6 -32.35 -47.17 -12.33
CA PRO A 6 -31.70 -46.03 -11.67
C PRO A 6 -31.64 -44.80 -12.59
N LEU A 7 -31.81 -43.61 -12.01
CA LEU A 7 -31.65 -42.30 -12.64
C LEU A 7 -30.20 -41.78 -12.50
N THR A 8 -29.75 -41.05 -13.52
CA THR A 8 -28.41 -40.48 -13.73
C THR A 8 -28.17 -39.15 -13.00
N PRO A 9 -26.91 -38.68 -12.85
CA PRO A 9 -26.55 -37.52 -12.04
C PRO A 9 -26.75 -36.20 -12.80
N LYS A 10 -27.90 -35.56 -12.59
CA LYS A 10 -28.14 -34.16 -12.99
C LYS A 10 -29.24 -33.52 -12.13
N ALA A 11 -28.97 -33.33 -10.84
CA ALA A 11 -29.85 -32.62 -9.90
C ALA A 11 -29.11 -32.13 -8.62
N ARG A 12 -27.94 -31.55 -8.77
CA ARG A 12 -27.23 -30.83 -7.69
C ARG A 12 -26.66 -29.51 -8.21
N GLU A 13 -27.53 -28.62 -8.70
CA GLU A 13 -27.10 -27.27 -9.11
C GLU A 13 -28.16 -26.18 -8.95
N THR A 14 -29.13 -26.36 -8.04
CA THR A 14 -30.16 -25.33 -7.79
C THR A 14 -30.50 -25.17 -6.31
N ARG A 15 -29.48 -25.24 -5.44
CA ARG A 15 -29.64 -24.94 -4.01
C ARG A 15 -28.50 -24.13 -3.39
N MET A 16 -27.63 -23.52 -4.19
CA MET A 16 -26.48 -22.76 -3.70
C MET A 16 -26.45 -21.29 -4.18
N VAL A 17 -27.50 -20.82 -4.87
CA VAL A 17 -27.61 -19.43 -5.35
C VAL A 17 -28.48 -18.56 -4.43
N THR A 18 -29.25 -19.15 -3.51
CA THR A 18 -30.12 -18.37 -2.62
C THR A 18 -29.44 -17.92 -1.32
N HIS A 19 -28.30 -18.50 -0.92
CA HIS A 19 -27.64 -18.15 0.35
C HIS A 19 -26.63 -16.99 0.26
N ILE A 20 -26.23 -16.57 -0.95
CA ILE A 20 -25.25 -15.49 -1.14
C ILE A 20 -25.95 -14.11 -1.24
N LEU A 21 -27.22 -14.05 -1.63
CA LEU A 21 -27.96 -12.79 -1.71
C LEU A 21 -28.50 -12.31 -0.34
N ASP A 22 -28.69 -13.22 0.62
CA ASP A 22 -29.13 -12.85 1.97
C ASP A 22 -27.99 -12.29 2.84
N ALA A 23 -26.74 -12.69 2.59
CA ALA A 23 -25.56 -12.19 3.32
C ALA A 23 -25.19 -10.74 2.93
N VAL A 24 -25.41 -10.36 1.66
CA VAL A 24 -25.18 -8.98 1.17
C VAL A 24 -26.32 -8.05 1.62
N GLY A 25 -27.55 -8.57 1.78
CA GLY A 25 -28.71 -7.82 2.24
C GLY A 25 -28.81 -7.57 3.75
N TRP A 26 -27.99 -8.25 4.56
CA TRP A 26 -27.91 -8.03 6.01
C TRP A 26 -26.90 -6.94 6.38
N TRP A 27 -25.75 -6.89 5.69
CA TRP A 27 -24.71 -5.88 5.96
C TRP A 27 -25.14 -4.44 5.64
N CYS A 28 -26.08 -4.26 4.70
CA CYS A 28 -26.60 -2.93 4.33
C CYS A 28 -27.63 -2.37 5.33
N ARG A 29 -28.15 -3.18 6.26
CA ARG A 29 -29.16 -2.74 7.25
C ARG A 29 -28.57 -2.33 8.60
N ASP A 30 -27.46 -2.92 9.02
CA ASP A 30 -26.83 -2.57 10.31
C ASP A 30 -26.00 -1.28 10.22
N ALA A 31 -25.33 -1.01 9.09
CA ALA A 31 -24.59 0.24 8.89
C ALA A 31 -25.49 1.50 8.85
N CYS A 32 -26.80 1.34 8.62
CA CYS A 32 -27.76 2.45 8.59
C CYS A 32 -28.38 2.75 9.97
N LYS A 33 -28.32 1.83 10.94
CA LYS A 33 -28.91 2.04 12.28
C LYS A 33 -28.00 2.86 13.20
N ASP A 34 -26.69 2.73 13.07
CA ASP A 34 -25.73 3.46 13.92
C ASP A 34 -25.50 4.92 13.47
N TYR A 35 -25.92 5.30 12.25
CA TYR A 35 -25.77 6.67 11.75
C TYR A 35 -26.99 7.58 12.04
N MET A 36 -28.13 7.01 12.43
CA MET A 36 -29.39 7.76 12.65
C MET A 36 -29.65 8.17 14.11
N LEU A 37 -28.71 7.95 15.04
CA LEU A 37 -28.87 8.27 16.46
C LEU A 37 -28.02 9.43 17.00
N SER A 38 -27.39 10.26 16.15
CA SER A 38 -26.58 11.42 16.62
C SER A 38 -27.10 12.82 16.25
N CYS A 39 -28.28 12.95 15.66
CA CYS A 39 -28.84 14.27 15.34
C CYS A 39 -30.26 14.45 15.89
N CYS A 40 -30.35 14.83 17.16
CA CYS A 40 -31.56 15.39 17.75
C CYS A 40 -31.20 16.71 18.45
N PRO A 41 -31.65 17.87 17.92
CA PRO A 41 -31.99 19.01 18.76
C PRO A 41 -33.50 19.07 18.88
N SER A 42 -33.95 19.10 20.13
CA SER A 42 -35.30 19.39 20.54
C SER A 42 -35.73 20.81 20.12
N ASP A 43 -37.03 20.87 19.80
CA ASP A 43 -37.97 21.93 20.14
C ASP A 43 -38.57 22.84 19.07
N ARG A 44 -39.85 23.12 19.34
CA ARG A 44 -40.93 23.63 18.49
C ARG A 44 -40.84 25.14 18.29
N GLY A 45 -41.45 25.65 17.23
CA GLY A 45 -42.03 27.00 17.27
C GLY A 45 -42.16 27.77 15.96
N SER A 46 -43.38 27.77 15.42
CA SER A 46 -44.06 28.89 14.74
C SER A 46 -43.41 29.61 13.55
N VAL A 47 -44.01 29.32 12.39
CA VAL A 47 -44.45 30.21 11.31
C VAL A 47 -44.38 31.72 11.60
N GLN A 48 -43.62 32.46 10.77
CA GLN A 48 -44.08 33.75 10.25
C GLN A 48 -43.36 34.15 8.95
N LYS A 49 -44.17 34.37 7.91
CA LYS A 49 -43.79 34.99 6.62
C LYS A 49 -43.23 36.39 6.86
N ARG A 50 -42.12 36.72 6.19
CA ARG A 50 -41.83 38.08 5.70
C ARG A 50 -40.95 38.01 4.45
N ARG A 51 -41.47 38.59 3.35
CA ARG A 51 -40.70 39.04 2.17
C ARG A 51 -39.87 40.25 2.57
N CYS A 52 -38.67 40.40 2.00
CA CYS A 52 -38.12 41.60 1.36
C CYS A 52 -36.73 41.24 0.78
N VAL A 53 -36.58 41.21 -0.55
CA VAL A 53 -35.95 42.22 -1.45
C VAL A 53 -34.43 42.02 -1.61
N ASP A 54 -34.02 41.95 -2.88
CA ASP A 54 -32.67 42.03 -3.45
C ASP A 54 -31.75 43.02 -2.73
N GLU A 55 -30.46 42.67 -2.64
CA GLU A 55 -29.41 43.61 -3.05
C GLU A 55 -28.07 42.91 -3.34
N SER A 56 -27.51 43.35 -4.46
CA SER A 56 -26.31 42.88 -5.14
C SER A 56 -25.02 43.45 -4.49
N ALA A 57 -23.93 42.71 -4.67
CA ALA A 57 -22.52 42.95 -4.31
C ALA A 57 -21.94 44.38 -4.58
N PRO A 58 -20.64 44.67 -4.31
CA PRO A 58 -19.70 44.18 -3.29
C PRO A 58 -19.05 45.34 -2.48
N MET A 59 -18.61 45.08 -1.24
CA MET A 59 -17.80 46.04 -0.47
C MET A 59 -16.30 45.80 -0.64
N SER A 60 -15.63 46.85 -1.06
CA SER A 60 -14.19 46.99 -1.33
C SER A 60 -13.31 46.80 -0.09
N ALA A 61 -12.19 46.08 -0.26
CA ALA A 61 -11.13 45.95 0.73
C ALA A 61 -10.28 47.24 0.85
N PRO A 62 -9.84 47.65 2.06
CA PRO A 62 -8.91 48.77 2.23
C PRO A 62 -7.44 48.35 2.05
N PRO A 63 -6.52 49.30 1.78
CA PRO A 63 -5.17 49.02 1.31
C PRO A 63 -4.21 48.54 2.41
N ILE A 64 -3.33 47.61 2.01
CA ILE A 64 -2.23 47.04 2.79
C ILE A 64 -1.18 48.14 3.05
N LYS A 65 -0.99 48.52 4.32
CA LYS A 65 0.16 49.32 4.75
C LYS A 65 1.39 48.40 4.90
N SER A 66 2.47 48.79 4.23
CA SER A 66 3.80 48.16 4.30
C SER A 66 4.35 48.13 5.73
N ALA A 67 4.45 46.93 6.32
CA ALA A 67 5.19 46.71 7.56
C ALA A 67 6.57 46.12 7.24
N ARG A 68 7.59 46.72 7.85
CA ARG A 68 9.02 46.42 7.69
C ARG A 68 9.35 44.97 8.06
N ARG A 69 10.23 44.33 7.28
CA ARG A 69 10.88 43.06 7.59
C ARG A 69 11.63 43.15 8.94
N PRO A 70 11.49 42.19 9.86
CA PRO A 70 12.46 41.97 10.92
C PRO A 70 13.69 41.23 10.37
N ARG A 71 14.88 41.65 10.83
CA ARG A 71 16.17 41.01 10.62
C ARG A 71 16.15 39.56 11.11
N ALA A 72 16.75 38.66 10.33
CA ALA A 72 17.11 37.32 10.78
C ALA A 72 18.22 37.41 11.86
N PRO A 73 18.15 36.64 12.96
CA PRO A 73 19.32 36.35 13.76
C PRO A 73 20.20 35.31 13.07
N ALA A 74 21.51 35.54 13.13
CA ALA A 74 22.55 34.68 12.61
C ALA A 74 22.74 33.44 13.51
N ASN A 75 23.12 32.34 12.85
CA ASN A 75 23.87 31.17 13.30
C ASN A 75 23.55 30.56 14.68
N ASP A 76 23.09 29.31 14.65
CA ASP A 76 23.79 28.22 15.32
C ASP A 76 23.72 26.98 14.42
N ALA A 77 24.88 26.60 13.89
CA ALA A 77 25.08 25.36 13.17
C ALA A 77 25.12 24.23 14.20
N VAL A 78 24.05 23.43 14.26
CA VAL A 78 24.13 22.14 14.94
C VAL A 78 24.85 21.20 13.99
N GLU A 79 26.10 20.87 14.31
CA GLU A 79 26.85 19.77 13.70
C GLU A 79 25.99 18.51 13.72
N ALA A 80 25.49 18.13 12.55
CA ALA A 80 25.02 16.78 12.32
C ALA A 80 26.26 15.87 12.38
N SER A 81 26.49 15.29 13.55
CA SER A 81 27.44 14.21 13.77
C SER A 81 27.22 13.15 12.68
N ALA A 82 28.13 13.10 11.71
CA ALA A 82 28.22 12.02 10.75
C ALA A 82 28.41 10.73 11.54
N VAL A 83 27.37 9.90 11.59
CA VAL A 83 27.52 8.52 12.07
C VAL A 83 28.39 7.83 11.02
N GLU A 84 29.66 7.69 11.34
CA GLU A 84 30.66 7.04 10.50
C GLU A 84 30.15 5.64 10.16
N ALA A 85 29.86 5.40 8.88
CA ALA A 85 29.31 4.15 8.42
C ALA A 85 30.40 3.06 8.55
N ALA A 86 30.19 2.13 9.47
CA ALA A 86 31.09 1.00 9.68
C ALA A 86 31.40 0.25 8.36
N PRO A 87 32.65 -0.23 8.17
CA PRO A 87 33.11 -0.86 6.94
C PRO A 87 32.30 -2.12 6.57
N ILE A 88 32.15 -2.33 5.26
CA ILE A 88 31.24 -3.29 4.61
C ILE A 88 31.45 -4.76 5.06
N ALA A 89 32.67 -5.12 5.48
CA ALA A 89 33.03 -6.49 5.82
C ALA A 89 32.34 -7.02 7.11
N ASP A 90 31.80 -6.14 7.96
CA ASP A 90 31.18 -6.52 9.24
C ASP A 90 29.63 -6.51 9.20
N ARG A 91 29.03 -6.24 8.03
CA ARG A 91 27.56 -6.22 7.83
C ARG A 91 26.98 -7.57 7.46
N ARG A 92 27.54 -8.66 8.00
CA ARG A 92 26.90 -9.97 7.93
C ARG A 92 25.78 -9.99 8.97
N TRP A 93 24.56 -9.74 8.50
CA TRP A 93 23.30 -9.81 9.26
C TRP A 93 23.00 -8.61 10.15
N ARG A 94 22.04 -7.78 9.74
CA ARG A 94 21.29 -6.95 10.68
C ARG A 94 20.04 -7.72 11.09
N ASP A 95 20.24 -8.67 12.00
CA ASP A 95 19.13 -9.25 12.74
C ASP A 95 18.63 -8.22 13.75
N GLU A 96 17.30 -8.04 13.83
CA GLU A 96 16.73 -7.38 15.00
C GLU A 96 17.12 -8.20 16.24
N PRO A 97 17.65 -7.59 17.33
CA PRO A 97 17.93 -8.34 18.55
C PRO A 97 16.66 -9.11 18.94
N PRO A 98 16.75 -10.41 19.27
CA PRO A 98 15.58 -11.22 19.55
C PRO A 98 14.85 -10.66 20.77
N VAL A 99 13.79 -9.89 20.53
CA VAL A 99 12.84 -9.50 21.56
C VAL A 99 11.91 -10.69 21.75
N PRO A 100 11.92 -11.37 22.92
CA PRO A 100 10.94 -12.40 23.21
C PRO A 100 9.53 -11.79 23.05
N ASP A 101 8.60 -12.55 22.46
CA ASP A 101 7.17 -12.18 22.29
C ASP A 101 6.76 -11.35 21.04
N ARG A 102 7.65 -11.13 20.07
CA ARG A 102 7.21 -10.57 18.76
C ARG A 102 6.51 -11.62 17.90
N ARG A 103 5.26 -11.34 17.47
CA ARG A 103 4.44 -12.18 16.56
C ARG A 103 5.10 -12.44 15.21
N TRP A 104 5.96 -11.53 14.77
CA TRP A 104 6.72 -11.60 13.54
C TRP A 104 8.12 -11.02 13.74
N ARG A 105 9.06 -11.53 12.97
CA ARG A 105 10.46 -11.09 12.94
C ARG A 105 10.85 -10.76 11.50
N TYR A 106 11.99 -10.11 11.30
CA TYR A 106 12.54 -9.88 9.97
C TYR A 106 14.06 -9.99 9.98
N ARG A 107 14.64 -10.20 8.79
CA ARG A 107 16.08 -10.16 8.54
C ARG A 107 16.36 -9.25 7.35
N ILE A 108 17.41 -8.45 7.42
CA ILE A 108 17.87 -7.63 6.30
C ILE A 108 19.36 -7.93 6.05
N ASN A 109 19.66 -8.36 4.83
CA ASN A 109 21.00 -8.75 4.40
C ASN A 109 21.45 -7.91 3.22
N ALA A 110 22.65 -7.33 3.31
CA ALA A 110 23.29 -6.74 2.14
C ALA A 110 23.67 -7.86 1.16
N LEU A 111 23.16 -7.79 -0.07
CA LEU A 111 23.57 -8.66 -1.18
C LEU A 111 24.78 -8.08 -1.91
N THR A 112 24.77 -6.75 -2.04
CA THR A 112 25.82 -5.91 -2.65
C THR A 112 25.86 -4.58 -1.90
N ASP A 113 26.78 -3.68 -2.27
CA ASP A 113 26.85 -2.34 -1.68
C ASP A 113 25.61 -1.48 -1.95
N ASP A 114 24.83 -1.82 -2.97
CA ASP A 114 23.65 -1.07 -3.42
C ASP A 114 22.34 -1.86 -3.31
N THR A 115 22.36 -3.10 -2.80
CA THR A 115 21.16 -3.94 -2.71
C THR A 115 21.08 -4.64 -1.37
N GLU A 116 19.96 -4.47 -0.67
CA GLU A 116 19.61 -5.20 0.55
C GLU A 116 18.40 -6.10 0.27
N ARG A 117 18.43 -7.33 0.80
CA ARG A 117 17.31 -8.28 0.78
C ARG A 117 16.68 -8.39 2.15
N ALA A 118 15.36 -8.28 2.21
CA ALA A 118 14.59 -8.46 3.42
C ALA A 118 13.72 -9.71 3.35
N GLU A 119 13.64 -10.42 4.47
CA GLU A 119 12.79 -11.58 4.70
C GLU A 119 11.93 -11.35 5.96
N ILE A 120 10.71 -11.86 5.97
CA ILE A 120 9.80 -11.75 7.12
C ILE A 120 9.49 -13.15 7.63
N LEU A 121 9.62 -13.35 8.94
CA LEU A 121 9.46 -14.63 9.62
C LEU A 121 8.32 -14.55 10.65
N ASP A 122 7.76 -15.69 11.01
CA ASP A 122 6.86 -15.79 12.16
C ASP A 122 7.62 -15.69 13.50
N GLY A 123 6.88 -15.70 14.61
CA GLY A 123 7.45 -15.65 15.96
C GLY A 123 8.41 -16.82 16.29
N ALA A 124 8.26 -17.96 15.61
CA ALA A 124 9.13 -19.14 15.72
C ALA A 124 10.36 -19.07 14.79
N GLY A 125 10.49 -18.01 13.99
CA GLY A 125 11.61 -17.81 13.07
C GLY A 125 11.50 -18.59 11.76
N GLN A 126 10.31 -19.06 11.38
CA GLN A 126 10.08 -19.67 10.08
C GLN A 126 9.69 -18.60 9.05
N PRO A 127 10.23 -18.62 7.81
CA PRO A 127 9.85 -17.66 6.79
C PRO A 127 8.36 -17.71 6.48
N LEU A 128 7.71 -16.54 6.44
CA LEU A 128 6.35 -16.42 5.94
C LEU A 128 6.35 -16.57 4.41
N THR A 129 5.28 -17.10 3.84
CA THR A 129 5.12 -17.17 2.38
C THR A 129 4.57 -15.86 1.82
N PHE A 130 4.74 -15.62 0.51
CA PHE A 130 4.13 -14.45 -0.14
C PHE A 130 2.62 -14.36 0.09
N PHE A 131 1.92 -15.49 -0.02
CA PHE A 131 0.48 -15.59 0.26
C PHE A 131 0.16 -15.12 1.69
N THR A 132 0.95 -15.56 2.66
CA THR A 132 0.76 -15.19 4.06
C THR A 132 1.01 -13.70 4.27
N VAL A 133 2.09 -13.16 3.72
CA VAL A 133 2.42 -11.73 3.82
C VAL A 133 1.34 -10.86 3.20
N PHE A 134 0.89 -11.14 1.97
CA PHE A 134 -0.15 -10.31 1.33
C PHE A 134 -1.50 -10.43 2.01
N ARG A 135 -1.85 -11.61 2.53
CA ARG A 135 -3.05 -11.78 3.35
C ARG A 135 -2.96 -10.95 4.63
N LEU A 136 -1.81 -10.95 5.32
CA LEU A 136 -1.61 -10.16 6.53
C LEU A 136 -1.62 -8.65 6.22
N LEU A 137 -1.01 -8.19 5.13
CA LEU A 137 -1.12 -6.79 4.70
C LEU A 137 -2.57 -6.36 4.46
N LYS A 138 -3.39 -7.27 3.91
CA LYS A 138 -4.83 -7.05 3.69
C LYS A 138 -5.65 -7.00 4.98
N THR A 139 -5.31 -7.80 5.99
CA THR A 139 -6.23 -8.04 7.13
C THR A 139 -5.72 -7.59 8.49
N ASP A 140 -4.43 -7.26 8.63
CA ASP A 140 -3.79 -7.03 9.93
C ASP A 140 -2.97 -5.73 9.93
N THR A 141 -3.53 -4.70 10.57
CA THR A 141 -2.90 -3.37 10.69
C THR A 141 -1.58 -3.41 11.46
N ALA A 142 -1.42 -4.32 12.42
CA ALA A 142 -0.16 -4.46 13.14
C ALA A 142 0.93 -5.03 12.23
N PHE A 143 0.57 -5.97 11.35
CA PHE A 143 1.48 -6.45 10.32
C PHE A 143 1.84 -5.38 9.30
N ALA A 144 0.89 -4.55 8.86
CA ALA A 144 1.20 -3.42 7.98
C ALA A 144 2.16 -2.41 8.66
N THR A 145 2.06 -2.23 9.97
CA THR A 145 3.00 -1.41 10.75
C THR A 145 4.40 -2.01 10.74
N LEU A 146 4.53 -3.31 11.04
CA LEU A 146 5.79 -4.05 10.92
C LEU A 146 6.37 -3.94 9.51
N TYR A 147 5.55 -4.11 8.48
CA TYR A 147 6.00 -4.09 7.09
C TYR A 147 6.59 -2.72 6.70
N ASN A 148 5.99 -1.62 7.17
CA ASN A 148 6.59 -0.30 7.03
C ASN A 148 7.90 -0.18 7.82
N GLU A 149 7.97 -0.73 9.05
CA GLU A 149 9.22 -0.76 9.82
C GLU A 149 10.34 -1.42 9.02
N VAL A 150 10.11 -2.62 8.44
CA VAL A 150 11.11 -3.33 7.63
C VAL A 150 11.62 -2.47 6.48
N LEU A 151 10.73 -1.78 5.77
CA LEU A 151 11.09 -0.89 4.67
C LEU A 151 11.87 0.34 5.14
N GLN A 152 11.47 0.95 6.25
CA GLN A 152 12.15 2.11 6.84
C GLN A 152 13.59 1.78 7.27
N ARG A 153 13.86 0.51 7.65
CA ARG A 153 15.17 0.01 8.08
C ARG A 153 16.17 -0.19 6.95
N SER A 154 15.75 -0.07 5.69
CA SER A 154 16.68 -0.04 4.56
C SER A 154 17.75 1.03 4.80
N ALA A 155 19.01 0.69 4.54
CA ALA A 155 20.13 1.60 4.68
C ALA A 155 20.14 2.73 3.63
N PHE A 156 19.21 2.69 2.67
CA PHE A 156 19.16 3.65 1.58
C PHE A 156 18.09 4.72 1.85
N ASP A 157 18.47 6.00 1.74
CA ASP A 157 17.51 7.11 1.80
C ASP A 157 16.45 6.98 0.71
N ARG A 158 16.83 6.45 -0.45
CA ARG A 158 15.97 6.24 -1.61
C ARG A 158 16.29 4.90 -2.23
N TYR A 159 15.25 4.16 -2.58
CA TYR A 159 15.41 2.85 -3.16
C TYR A 159 14.28 2.50 -4.10
N TYR A 160 14.59 1.61 -5.04
CA TYR A 160 13.60 0.77 -5.71
C TYR A 160 13.20 -0.37 -4.79
N PHE A 161 11.99 -0.89 -4.94
CA PHE A 161 11.50 -2.07 -4.22
C PHE A 161 11.05 -3.11 -5.23
N GLU A 162 11.53 -4.34 -5.09
CA GLU A 162 11.24 -5.43 -6.02
C GLU A 162 11.00 -6.74 -5.26
N CYS A 163 9.94 -7.47 -5.62
CA CYS A 163 9.75 -8.86 -5.23
C CYS A 163 10.04 -9.79 -6.42
N PRO A 164 10.46 -11.05 -6.17
CA PRO A 164 10.52 -12.06 -7.23
C PRO A 164 9.14 -12.31 -7.84
N ALA A 165 9.13 -12.85 -9.05
CA ALA A 165 7.89 -13.27 -9.69
C ALA A 165 7.15 -14.31 -8.86
N VAL A 166 5.84 -14.15 -8.73
CA VAL A 166 4.95 -15.15 -8.12
C VAL A 166 3.75 -15.45 -9.01
N SER A 167 3.26 -16.67 -8.91
CA SER A 167 2.00 -17.18 -9.47
C SER A 167 1.08 -17.58 -8.31
N LYS A 168 -0.16 -17.99 -8.62
CA LYS A 168 -1.10 -18.46 -7.60
C LYS A 168 -0.53 -19.61 -6.76
N SER A 169 0.11 -20.60 -7.36
CA SER A 169 0.73 -21.71 -6.62
C SER A 169 2.00 -21.28 -5.89
N THR A 170 2.93 -20.60 -6.58
CA THR A 170 4.23 -20.25 -6.01
C THR A 170 4.13 -19.21 -4.90
N ALA A 171 3.14 -18.32 -4.91
CA ALA A 171 2.90 -17.43 -3.77
C ALA A 171 2.61 -18.19 -2.46
N ARG A 172 2.01 -19.38 -2.54
CA ARG A 172 1.68 -20.19 -1.35
C ARG A 172 2.86 -20.98 -0.81
N SER A 173 3.87 -21.24 -1.62
CA SER A 173 5.00 -22.10 -1.25
C SER A 173 6.33 -21.35 -1.11
N LEU A 174 6.55 -20.28 -1.88
CA LEU A 174 7.79 -19.52 -1.81
C LEU A 174 7.82 -18.64 -0.55
N PRO A 175 8.94 -18.62 0.17
CA PRO A 175 9.15 -17.68 1.26
C PRO A 175 9.13 -16.26 0.72
N TYR A 176 8.49 -15.36 1.45
CA TYR A 176 8.43 -13.95 1.15
C TYR A 176 9.83 -13.35 1.28
N GLN A 177 10.21 -12.63 0.24
CA GLN A 177 11.41 -11.80 0.21
C GLN A 177 11.18 -10.60 -0.71
N HIS A 178 11.88 -9.52 -0.42
CA HIS A 178 12.00 -8.40 -1.34
C HIS A 178 13.43 -7.85 -1.31
N VAL A 179 13.79 -7.09 -2.33
CA VAL A 179 15.00 -6.28 -2.33
C VAL A 179 14.66 -4.81 -2.30
N THR A 180 15.49 -4.05 -1.59
CA THR A 180 15.62 -2.61 -1.76
C THR A 180 16.94 -2.33 -2.48
N ILE A 181 16.89 -1.49 -3.51
CA ILE A 181 18.06 -1.22 -4.36
C ILE A 181 18.30 0.29 -4.34
N ARG A 182 19.49 0.71 -3.94
CA ARG A 182 19.88 2.12 -3.78
C ARG A 182 19.59 2.90 -5.05
N ARG A 183 19.01 4.09 -4.86
CA ARG A 183 18.82 5.08 -5.91
C ARG A 183 19.52 6.38 -5.52
N ASP A 184 20.71 6.59 -6.08
CA ASP A 184 21.53 7.78 -5.76
C ASP A 184 20.91 9.07 -6.28
N ALA A 185 20.45 9.07 -7.54
CA ALA A 185 19.81 10.24 -8.13
C ALA A 185 18.48 10.54 -7.43
N ARG A 186 18.20 11.84 -7.24
CA ARG A 186 16.92 12.28 -6.68
C ARG A 186 15.77 11.89 -7.60
N PHE A 187 14.69 11.41 -6.99
CA PHE A 187 13.41 11.35 -7.68
C PHE A 187 12.92 12.77 -7.98
N ARG A 188 12.12 12.90 -9.03
CA ARG A 188 11.43 14.15 -9.34
C ARG A 188 10.50 14.52 -8.18
N PRO A 189 10.27 15.82 -7.91
CA PRO A 189 9.30 16.25 -6.91
C PRO A 189 7.93 15.62 -7.14
N ALA A 190 7.27 15.23 -6.06
CA ALA A 190 6.00 14.54 -6.13
C ALA A 190 4.94 15.38 -6.87
N SER A 191 4.22 14.75 -7.79
CA SER A 191 3.14 15.37 -8.55
C SER A 191 2.08 14.34 -8.87
N SER A 192 0.83 14.60 -8.46
CA SER A 192 -0.31 13.70 -8.69
C SER A 192 -0.84 13.76 -10.12
N ALA A 193 -0.35 14.67 -10.95
CA ALA A 193 -0.91 15.00 -12.27
C ALA A 193 -1.23 13.77 -13.15
N ASP A 194 -0.34 12.78 -13.19
CA ASP A 194 -0.52 11.55 -13.98
C ASP A 194 -1.70 10.68 -13.50
N PHE A 195 -2.15 10.87 -12.25
CA PHE A 195 -3.21 10.11 -11.60
C PHE A 195 -4.43 10.96 -11.18
N ASP A 196 -4.46 12.26 -11.50
CA ASP A 196 -5.51 13.19 -11.07
C ASP A 196 -6.93 12.76 -11.52
N GLU A 197 -7.06 12.15 -12.70
CA GLU A 197 -8.34 11.60 -13.14
C GLU A 197 -8.85 10.49 -12.22
N HIS A 198 -7.96 9.60 -11.79
CA HIS A 198 -8.30 8.54 -10.84
C HIS A 198 -8.65 9.15 -9.49
N PHE A 199 -7.83 10.07 -8.96
CA PHE A 199 -8.05 10.67 -7.64
C PHE A 199 -9.36 11.47 -7.57
N ARG A 200 -9.77 12.13 -8.66
CA ARG A 200 -11.07 12.84 -8.72
C ARG A 200 -12.27 11.90 -8.67
N ARG A 201 -12.14 10.66 -9.13
CA ARG A 201 -13.20 9.63 -9.06
C ARG A 201 -13.25 8.91 -7.72
N ALA A 202 -12.21 9.06 -6.90
CA ALA A 202 -12.13 8.42 -5.59
C ALA A 202 -13.19 8.99 -4.63
N PRO A 203 -13.81 8.16 -3.77
CA PRO A 203 -14.51 8.67 -2.60
C PRO A 203 -13.58 9.57 -1.77
N ARG A 204 -14.12 10.64 -1.17
CA ARG A 204 -13.33 11.53 -0.29
C ARG A 204 -12.72 10.83 0.91
N SER A 205 -13.23 9.65 1.29
CA SER A 205 -12.67 8.81 2.36
C SER A 205 -11.54 7.90 1.88
N ALA A 206 -11.31 7.75 0.58
CA ALA A 206 -10.28 6.87 0.05
C ALA A 206 -8.87 7.33 0.46
N MET A 207 -8.09 6.38 0.97
CA MET A 207 -6.70 6.61 1.41
C MET A 207 -5.69 6.06 0.41
N ALA A 208 -6.07 5.05 -0.36
CA ALA A 208 -5.35 4.48 -1.48
C ALA A 208 -6.35 3.99 -2.54
N MET A 209 -5.86 3.71 -3.74
CA MET A 209 -6.66 3.15 -4.82
C MET A 209 -5.84 2.21 -5.68
N HIS A 210 -6.54 1.38 -6.46
CA HIS A 210 -5.95 0.65 -7.56
C HIS A 210 -6.63 1.01 -8.88
N PHE A 211 -5.89 0.93 -9.98
CA PHE A 211 -6.37 1.18 -11.33
C PHE A 211 -5.40 0.57 -12.35
N THR A 212 -5.86 0.33 -13.57
CA THR A 212 -4.99 -0.11 -14.67
C THR A 212 -4.15 1.05 -15.19
N ASN A 213 -2.91 0.79 -15.60
CA ASN A 213 -2.11 1.79 -16.31
C ASN A 213 -2.72 2.13 -17.69
N LEU A 214 -2.21 3.19 -18.34
CA LEU A 214 -2.66 3.64 -19.67
C LEU A 214 -2.62 2.53 -20.74
N GLY A 215 -1.63 1.63 -20.66
CA GLY A 215 -1.50 0.49 -21.59
C GLY A 215 -2.41 -0.70 -21.27
N GLY A 216 -3.12 -0.70 -20.15
CA GLY A 216 -4.03 -1.77 -19.72
C GLY A 216 -3.34 -3.09 -19.33
N ASP A 217 -2.01 -3.11 -19.21
CA ASP A 217 -1.22 -4.33 -19.00
C ASP A 217 -0.61 -4.45 -17.59
N SER A 218 -0.87 -3.46 -16.75
CA SER A 218 -0.41 -3.38 -15.36
C SER A 218 -1.53 -2.88 -14.45
N THR A 219 -1.67 -3.50 -13.29
CA THR A 219 -2.48 -2.94 -12.20
C THR A 219 -1.57 -2.15 -11.28
N LEU A 220 -1.94 -0.89 -11.02
CA LEU A 220 -1.21 0.02 -10.15
C LEU A 220 -1.98 0.20 -8.84
N VAL A 221 -1.26 0.31 -7.72
CA VAL A 221 -1.83 0.72 -6.43
C VAL A 221 -1.08 1.97 -5.96
N ALA A 222 -1.80 3.06 -5.67
CA ALA A 222 -1.23 4.35 -5.30
C ALA A 222 -1.95 4.95 -4.07
N PRO A 223 -1.23 5.65 -3.17
CA PRO A 223 -1.88 6.41 -2.09
C PRO A 223 -2.58 7.64 -2.67
N CYS A 224 -3.71 8.01 -2.07
CA CYS A 224 -4.41 9.26 -2.39
C CYS A 224 -3.64 10.49 -1.85
N PRO A 225 -3.77 11.68 -2.45
CA PRO A 225 -3.12 12.91 -1.98
C PRO A 225 -3.80 13.44 -0.70
N ARG A 226 -3.44 12.91 0.48
CA ARG A 226 -4.10 13.20 1.77
C ARG A 226 -3.24 13.94 2.79
N GLY A 227 -1.94 14.02 2.55
CA GLY A 227 -0.93 14.56 3.44
C GLY A 227 0.08 15.41 2.68
N PRO A 228 1.28 15.64 3.25
CA PRO A 228 2.28 16.49 2.61
C PRO A 228 2.80 15.85 1.32
N LEU A 229 2.97 16.67 0.28
CA LEU A 229 3.32 16.20 -1.08
C LEU A 229 4.60 15.38 -1.11
N ASP A 230 5.59 15.76 -0.30
CA ASP A 230 6.90 15.12 -0.25
C ASP A 230 6.86 13.66 0.26
N ALA A 231 5.76 13.23 0.90
CA ALA A 231 5.56 11.84 1.27
C ALA A 231 5.22 10.93 0.08
N TYR A 232 4.81 11.48 -1.06
CA TYR A 232 4.22 10.70 -2.14
C TYR A 232 5.14 10.47 -3.34
N GLY A 233 6.37 10.97 -3.34
CA GLY A 233 7.27 10.83 -4.50
C GLY A 233 7.68 9.38 -4.76
N HIS A 234 7.95 8.62 -3.70
CA HIS A 234 8.41 7.23 -3.79
C HIS A 234 8.19 6.49 -2.46
N LEU A 235 8.41 5.17 -2.48
CA LEU A 235 8.10 4.28 -1.35
C LEU A 235 8.86 4.67 -0.08
N ALA A 236 10.15 4.95 -0.19
CA ALA A 236 11.00 5.29 0.95
C ALA A 236 10.52 6.56 1.71
N ASP A 237 10.00 7.56 1.01
CA ASP A 237 9.45 8.76 1.63
C ASP A 237 8.08 8.48 2.24
N PHE A 238 7.25 7.71 1.55
CA PHE A 238 5.93 7.35 2.03
C PHE A 238 5.98 6.56 3.33
N VAL A 239 6.85 5.55 3.44
CA VAL A 239 6.96 4.76 4.66
C VAL A 239 7.56 5.57 5.83
N ARG A 240 8.39 6.58 5.57
CA ARG A 240 9.01 7.41 6.63
C ARG A 240 8.18 8.62 7.04
N ARG A 241 7.36 9.18 6.14
CA ARG A 241 6.66 10.47 6.35
C ARG A 241 5.15 10.40 6.19
N GLY A 242 4.64 9.35 5.56
CA GLY A 242 3.20 9.16 5.36
C GLY A 242 2.44 8.95 6.67
N ASP A 243 1.17 9.33 6.68
CA ASP A 243 0.28 9.06 7.81
C ASP A 243 0.11 7.54 8.04
N ALA A 244 0.21 7.08 9.29
CA ALA A 244 0.19 5.66 9.61
C ALA A 244 -1.12 4.96 9.20
N ARG A 245 -2.26 5.64 9.30
CA ARG A 245 -3.55 5.06 8.85
C ARG A 245 -3.58 4.94 7.33
N GLN A 246 -3.03 5.93 6.63
CA GLN A 246 -2.89 5.88 5.18
C GLN A 246 -1.95 4.75 4.75
N GLN A 247 -0.81 4.59 5.40
CA GLN A 247 0.13 3.51 5.13
C GLN A 247 -0.52 2.13 5.30
N ALA A 248 -1.27 1.92 6.38
CA ALA A 248 -2.01 0.68 6.59
C ALA A 248 -3.06 0.45 5.49
N SER A 249 -3.84 1.47 5.13
CA SER A 249 -4.82 1.36 4.06
C SER A 249 -4.18 1.11 2.68
N PHE A 250 -3.02 1.71 2.42
CA PHE A 250 -2.25 1.48 1.20
C PHE A 250 -1.82 0.02 1.09
N TRP A 251 -1.23 -0.55 2.14
CA TRP A 251 -0.84 -1.96 2.14
C TRP A 251 -2.02 -2.91 2.10
N GLN A 252 -3.15 -2.54 2.71
CA GLN A 252 -4.40 -3.28 2.57
C GLN A 252 -4.85 -3.37 1.10
N HIS A 253 -4.79 -2.25 0.38
CA HIS A 253 -5.11 -2.22 -1.05
C HIS A 253 -4.10 -3.06 -1.85
N VAL A 254 -2.80 -2.97 -1.54
CA VAL A 254 -1.79 -3.82 -2.19
C VAL A 254 -2.09 -5.30 -1.97
N GLY A 255 -2.33 -5.73 -0.73
CA GLY A 255 -2.65 -7.12 -0.40
C GLY A 255 -3.89 -7.63 -1.14
N GLN A 256 -4.97 -6.82 -1.14
CA GLN A 256 -6.20 -7.14 -1.88
C GLN A 256 -5.97 -7.22 -3.40
N THR A 257 -5.26 -6.26 -3.97
CA THR A 257 -4.97 -6.22 -5.41
C THR A 257 -4.08 -7.38 -5.84
N VAL A 258 -3.09 -7.76 -5.03
CA VAL A 258 -2.26 -8.95 -5.29
C VAL A 258 -3.11 -10.21 -5.27
N GLU A 259 -3.94 -10.41 -4.25
CA GLU A 259 -4.79 -11.60 -4.14
C GLU A 259 -5.72 -11.74 -5.36
N THR A 260 -6.44 -10.67 -5.71
CA THR A 260 -7.30 -10.63 -6.90
C THR A 260 -6.49 -10.90 -8.18
N THR A 261 -5.34 -10.27 -8.34
CA THR A 261 -4.49 -10.44 -9.54
C THR A 261 -3.99 -11.87 -9.67
N LEU A 262 -3.58 -12.52 -8.58
CA LEU A 262 -3.13 -13.92 -8.60
C LEU A 262 -4.28 -14.87 -8.90
N ASP A 263 -5.49 -14.59 -8.42
CA ASP A 263 -6.67 -15.39 -8.74
C ASP A 263 -7.05 -15.28 -10.23
N GLU A 264 -7.04 -14.08 -10.80
CA GLU A 264 -7.32 -13.84 -12.22
C GLU A 264 -6.23 -14.39 -13.14
N ARG A 265 -4.96 -14.32 -12.72
CA ARG A 265 -3.81 -14.76 -13.51
C ARG A 265 -3.54 -16.25 -13.40
N GLY A 266 -3.92 -16.89 -12.29
CA GLY A 266 -3.66 -18.30 -12.03
C GLY A 266 -2.15 -18.57 -11.98
N GLU A 267 -1.68 -19.50 -12.82
CA GLU A 267 -0.25 -19.86 -12.87
C GLU A 267 0.63 -18.88 -13.66
N ARG A 268 0.02 -17.86 -14.29
CA ARG A 268 0.79 -16.80 -14.94
C ARG A 268 1.51 -15.95 -13.91
N SER A 269 2.76 -15.62 -14.22
CA SER A 269 3.65 -14.86 -13.34
C SER A 269 3.18 -13.42 -13.15
N THR A 270 3.38 -12.92 -11.93
CA THR A 270 3.11 -11.55 -11.50
C THR A 270 4.34 -10.99 -10.82
N TRP A 271 4.77 -9.84 -11.31
CA TRP A 271 5.90 -9.08 -10.76
C TRP A 271 5.37 -7.89 -9.97
N LEU A 272 5.87 -7.72 -8.74
CA LEU A 272 5.50 -6.65 -7.82
C LEU A 272 6.71 -5.73 -7.58
N SER A 273 6.59 -4.44 -7.91
CA SER A 273 7.68 -3.49 -7.73
C SER A 273 7.22 -2.04 -7.51
N THR A 274 8.15 -1.19 -7.06
CA THR A 274 8.07 0.27 -7.18
C THR A 274 9.33 0.79 -7.88
N ASP A 275 9.16 1.51 -8.99
CA ASP A 275 10.28 2.15 -9.71
C ASP A 275 10.35 3.67 -9.42
N GLY A 276 9.27 4.41 -9.68
CA GLY A 276 9.17 5.85 -9.37
C GLY A 276 10.00 6.78 -10.26
N SER A 277 10.70 6.29 -11.28
CA SER A 277 11.61 7.13 -12.09
C SER A 277 10.87 8.03 -13.08
N SER A 278 9.79 7.53 -13.70
CA SER A 278 9.08 8.25 -14.78
C SER A 278 7.88 9.04 -14.27
N VAL A 279 7.08 8.43 -13.40
CA VAL A 279 5.87 9.03 -12.80
C VAL A 279 6.19 9.39 -11.34
N PRO A 280 6.20 10.68 -10.99
CA PRO A 280 6.62 11.16 -9.67
C PRO A 280 5.49 11.06 -8.63
N TRP A 281 4.87 9.88 -8.54
CA TRP A 281 3.90 9.55 -7.51
C TRP A 281 4.04 8.08 -7.17
N LEU A 282 4.07 7.74 -5.89
CA LEU A 282 4.22 6.37 -5.42
C LEU A 282 3.14 5.50 -6.05
N HIS A 283 3.58 4.44 -6.71
CA HIS A 283 2.69 3.38 -7.15
C HIS A 283 3.41 2.04 -7.09
N VAL A 284 2.76 1.06 -6.46
CA VAL A 284 3.13 -0.34 -6.57
C VAL A 284 2.55 -0.88 -7.87
N ARG A 285 3.38 -1.57 -8.64
CA ARG A 285 3.04 -2.14 -9.94
C ARG A 285 2.84 -3.64 -9.83
N LEU A 286 1.79 -4.16 -10.45
CA LEU A 286 1.55 -5.59 -10.63
C LEU A 286 1.58 -5.90 -12.13
N ASP A 287 2.77 -6.18 -12.63
CA ASP A 287 3.02 -6.36 -14.05
C ASP A 287 2.98 -7.86 -14.44
N SER A 288 2.62 -8.14 -15.70
CA SER A 288 2.68 -9.48 -16.30
C SER A 288 4.07 -9.84 -16.87
N LYS A 289 5.01 -8.89 -16.77
CA LYS A 289 6.41 -8.97 -17.21
C LYS A 289 7.27 -8.13 -16.24
N PRO A 290 8.57 -8.42 -16.07
CA PRO A 290 9.46 -7.69 -15.16
C PRO A 290 9.87 -6.32 -15.70
N LYS A 291 8.89 -5.45 -16.01
CA LYS A 291 9.18 -4.10 -16.49
C LYS A 291 9.86 -3.31 -15.37
N TYR A 292 10.95 -2.63 -15.72
CA TYR A 292 11.72 -1.75 -14.81
C TYR A 292 12.50 -2.44 -13.69
N TYR A 293 12.54 -3.77 -13.65
CA TYR A 293 13.37 -4.47 -12.66
C TYR A 293 14.85 -4.15 -12.84
N LYS A 294 15.52 -3.86 -11.74
CA LYS A 294 16.97 -3.65 -11.65
C LYS A 294 17.66 -4.91 -11.14
N HIS A 295 17.01 -5.70 -10.28
CA HIS A 295 17.56 -6.95 -9.78
C HIS A 295 17.25 -8.11 -10.74
N GLN A 296 18.25 -8.48 -11.55
CA GLN A 296 18.11 -9.46 -12.64
C GLN A 296 17.57 -10.82 -12.19
N GLU A 297 17.91 -11.26 -10.98
CA GLU A 297 17.41 -12.52 -10.43
C GLU A 297 15.88 -12.51 -10.27
N TYR A 298 15.31 -11.39 -9.85
CA TYR A 298 13.86 -11.26 -9.66
C TYR A 298 13.11 -11.00 -10.98
N ALA A 299 13.83 -10.65 -12.05
CA ALA A 299 13.26 -10.55 -13.39
C ALA A 299 12.99 -11.92 -14.05
N GLN A 300 13.41 -13.03 -13.43
CA GLN A 300 13.14 -14.37 -13.93
C GLN A 300 11.72 -14.84 -13.56
N PRO A 301 11.11 -15.75 -14.35
CA PRO A 301 9.86 -16.40 -13.98
C PRO A 301 9.96 -17.17 -12.65
N PRO A 302 8.84 -17.44 -11.97
CA PRO A 302 8.83 -18.18 -10.71
C PRO A 302 9.40 -19.58 -10.91
N SER A 303 10.41 -19.95 -10.13
CA SER A 303 10.93 -21.32 -10.09
C SER A 303 10.51 -22.00 -8.79
N HIS A 304 9.86 -23.17 -8.86
CA HIS A 304 9.52 -23.98 -7.68
C HIS A 304 10.76 -24.49 -6.91
N THR A 305 11.95 -24.45 -7.54
CA THR A 305 13.14 -25.18 -7.10
C THR A 305 14.13 -24.36 -6.26
N ARG A 306 13.89 -23.07 -6.01
CA ARG A 306 14.88 -22.17 -5.37
C ARG A 306 14.62 -21.93 -3.88
N ALA A 307 14.29 -22.99 -3.14
CA ALA A 307 14.25 -22.97 -1.67
C ALA A 307 15.63 -23.18 -1.01
N ALA A 308 16.71 -23.29 -1.79
CA ALA A 308 18.06 -23.50 -1.27
C ALA A 308 18.93 -22.26 -1.52
N TRP A 309 18.84 -21.28 -0.62
CA TRP A 309 19.84 -20.22 -0.48
C TRP A 309 20.30 -20.22 0.98
N ARG A 310 21.53 -20.68 1.19
CA ARG A 310 22.26 -20.58 2.46
C ARG A 310 23.06 -19.29 2.50
#